data_AF-A0AA36J0D0-F1
#
_entry.id   AF-A0AA36J0D0-F1
#
_cell.length_a   1.000
_cell.length_b   1.000
_cell.length_c   1.000
_cell.angle_alpha   90.00
_cell.angle_beta   90.00
_cell.angle_gamma   90.00
#
_symmetry.space_group_name_H-M   'P 1'
#
loop_
_entity.id
_entity.type
_entity.pdbx_description
1 polymer ?
#
loop_
_entity_poly.entity_id
_entity_poly.type
_entity_poly.pdbx_seq_one_letter_code
_entity_poly.pdbx_strand_id
1 'polypeptide(L)'
;MLRAALAFNGALMLLWSPVLFFNMEMMWKAMEGRKAAQAKTAFDVMIWRICALWVACTGLVCLFASDVPSGFWTARWGVEPALLEAVRRPLGWLCVCMHGIEVCVKYAAVGAKVTQAASGNVVLAGCILVALLLE
;
A
#
# COMPACT_ATOMS: atom_id res chain seq x y z
N MET A 1 -17.73 -13.55 0.79
CA MET A 1 -17.45 -12.54 -0.26
C MET A 1 -16.25 -11.64 0.09
N LEU A 2 -16.15 -11.11 1.31
CA LEU A 2 -15.03 -10.26 1.75
C LEU A 2 -13.64 -10.89 1.52
N ARG A 3 -13.42 -12.15 1.89
CA ARG A 3 -12.13 -12.83 1.69
C ARG A 3 -11.70 -12.95 0.23
N ALA A 4 -12.63 -13.25 -0.68
CA ALA A 4 -12.34 -13.31 -2.11
C ALA A 4 -12.00 -11.91 -2.66
N ALA A 5 -12.68 -10.87 -2.17
CA ALA A 5 -12.37 -9.49 -2.52
C ALA A 5 -10.98 -9.07 -1.99
N LEU A 6 -10.61 -9.47 -0.77
CA LEU A 6 -9.28 -9.23 -0.20
C LEU A 6 -8.19 -9.97 -0.96
N ALA A 7 -8.42 -11.24 -1.32
CA ALA A 7 -7.47 -12.02 -2.10
C ALA A 7 -7.24 -11.40 -3.48
N PHE A 8 -8.32 -11.03 -4.18
CA PHE A 8 -8.25 -10.39 -5.49
C PHE A 8 -7.56 -9.02 -5.42
N ASN A 9 -7.97 -8.16 -4.48
CA ASN A 9 -7.36 -6.86 -4.29
C ASN A 9 -5.88 -6.97 -3.92
N GLY A 10 -5.54 -7.88 -2.99
CA GLY A 10 -4.17 -8.10 -2.57
C GLY A 10 -3.26 -8.59 -3.70
N ALA A 11 -3.76 -9.48 -4.56
CA ALA A 11 -3.06 -9.94 -5.75
C ALA A 11 -2.83 -8.79 -6.75
N LEU A 12 -3.86 -7.97 -7.03
CA LEU A 12 -3.71 -6.81 -7.90
C LEU A 12 -2.70 -5.80 -7.36
N MET A 13 -2.73 -5.51 -6.06
CA MET A 13 -1.78 -4.60 -5.41
C MET A 13 -0.34 -5.13 -5.53
N LEU A 14 -0.10 -6.42 -5.30
CA LEU A 14 1.23 -7.01 -5.47
C LEU A 14 1.72 -6.99 -6.92
N LEU A 15 0.84 -7.25 -7.89
CA LEU A 15 1.17 -7.15 -9.31
C LEU A 15 1.46 -5.71 -9.74
N TRP A 16 0.79 -4.74 -9.12
CA TRP A 16 0.91 -3.32 -9.44
C TRP A 16 2.14 -2.65 -8.81
N SER A 17 2.56 -3.10 -7.63
CA SER A 17 3.68 -2.52 -6.89
C SER A 17 4.98 -2.41 -7.71
N PRO A 18 5.45 -3.44 -8.45
CA PRO A 18 6.64 -3.33 -9.29
C PRO A 18 6.54 -2.24 -10.37
N VAL A 19 5.34 -2.03 -10.93
CA VAL A 19 5.09 -0.97 -11.92
C VAL A 19 5.29 0.39 -11.27
N LEU A 20 4.75 0.59 -10.06
CA LEU A 20 4.96 1.81 -9.29
C LEU A 20 6.41 1.99 -8.84
N PHE A 21 7.16 0.92 -8.60
CA PHE A 21 8.54 0.99 -8.10
C PHE A 21 9.56 1.27 -9.21
N PHE A 22 9.43 0.60 -10.36
CA PHE A 22 10.41 0.65 -11.45
C PHE A 22 9.97 1.51 -12.63
N ASN A 23 8.67 1.59 -12.93
CA ASN A 23 8.13 2.27 -14.13
C ASN A 23 7.43 3.60 -13.80
N MET A 24 7.93 4.31 -12.78
CA MET A 24 7.39 5.58 -12.26
C MET A 24 7.20 6.64 -13.36
N GLU A 25 8.18 6.77 -14.26
CA GLU A 25 8.17 7.78 -15.30
C GLU A 25 7.05 7.57 -16.33
N MET A 26 6.75 6.30 -16.66
CA MET A 26 5.63 5.96 -17.54
C MET A 26 4.30 6.42 -16.91
N MET A 27 4.16 6.19 -15.60
CA MET A 27 2.98 6.58 -14.84
C MET A 27 2.81 8.09 -14.76
N TRP A 28 3.87 8.82 -14.44
CA TRP A 28 3.83 10.29 -14.41
C TRP A 28 3.48 10.88 -15.77
N LYS A 29 4.04 10.34 -16.86
CA LYS A 29 3.71 10.79 -18.22
C LYS A 29 2.22 10.58 -18.54
N ALA A 30 1.66 9.46 -18.10
CA ALA A 30 0.26 9.11 -18.34
C ALA A 30 -0.71 9.97 -17.51
N MET A 31 -0.40 10.25 -16.24
CA MET A 31 -1.32 10.94 -15.31
C MET A 31 -1.15 12.46 -15.30
N GLU A 32 0.10 12.94 -15.36
CA GLU A 32 0.44 14.35 -15.16
C GLU A 32 0.96 15.01 -16.45
N GLY A 33 1.20 14.22 -17.50
CA GLY A 33 1.75 14.68 -18.76
C GLY A 33 3.28 14.74 -18.78
N ARG A 34 3.85 14.79 -19.99
CA ARG A 34 5.30 14.66 -20.21
C ARG A 34 6.14 15.75 -19.54
N LYS A 35 5.67 17.00 -19.55
CA LYS A 35 6.41 18.14 -18.97
C LYS A 35 6.51 18.03 -17.45
N ALA A 36 5.41 17.67 -16.78
CA ALA A 36 5.41 17.49 -15.33
C ALA A 36 6.26 16.28 -14.91
N ALA A 37 6.20 15.17 -15.67
CA ALA A 37 7.01 13.99 -15.42
C ALA A 37 8.53 14.26 -15.49
N GLN A 38 8.97 15.11 -16.42
CA GLN A 38 10.38 15.50 -16.55
C GLN A 38 10.86 16.47 -15.47
N ALA A 39 9.94 17.18 -14.82
CA ALA A 39 10.25 18.09 -13.72
C ALA A 39 10.31 17.38 -12.35
N LYS A 40 10.06 16.06 -12.30
CA LYS A 40 10.10 15.28 -11.06
C LYS A 40 11.52 15.20 -10.53
N THR A 41 11.63 15.38 -9.22
CA THR A 41 12.89 15.38 -8.49
C THR A 41 13.23 13.97 -7.97
N ALA A 42 14.47 13.78 -7.51
CA ALA A 42 14.85 12.57 -6.77
C ALA A 42 13.98 12.33 -5.53
N PHE A 43 13.44 13.40 -4.94
CA PHE A 43 12.51 13.31 -3.82
C PHE A 43 11.15 12.76 -4.25
N ASP A 44 10.61 13.18 -5.40
CA ASP A 44 9.37 12.60 -5.95
C ASP A 44 9.52 11.11 -6.25
N VAL A 45 10.68 10.72 -6.81
CA VAL A 45 11.04 9.30 -7.05
C VAL A 45 11.03 8.51 -5.74
N MET A 46 11.65 9.03 -4.69
CA MET A 46 11.69 8.38 -3.38
C MET A 46 10.29 8.18 -2.80
N ILE A 47 9.44 9.20 -2.86
CA ILE A 47 8.04 9.12 -2.39
C ILE A 47 7.26 8.05 -3.17
N TRP A 48 7.45 7.97 -4.50
CA TRP A 48 6.78 6.96 -5.31
C TRP A 48 7.22 5.53 -4.97
N ARG A 49 8.52 5.33 -4.70
CA ARG A 49 9.03 4.02 -4.24
C ARG A 49 8.49 3.63 -2.88
N ILE A 50 8.38 4.57 -1.95
CA ILE A 50 7.74 4.33 -0.63
C ILE A 50 6.27 3.94 -0.82
N CYS A 51 5.55 4.65 -1.70
CA CYS A 51 4.16 4.31 -2.04
C CYS A 51 4.06 2.91 -2.66
N ALA A 52 4.96 2.55 -3.58
CA ALA A 52 4.99 1.23 -4.18
C ALA A 52 5.22 0.11 -3.16
N LEU A 53 6.15 0.30 -2.21
CA LEU A 53 6.38 -0.65 -1.11
C LEU A 53 5.16 -0.76 -0.21
N TRP A 54 4.51 0.36 0.10
CA TRP A 54 3.26 0.38 0.86
C TRP A 54 2.14 -0.41 0.15
N VAL A 55 1.99 -0.25 -1.17
CA VAL A 55 1.02 -1.03 -1.97
C VAL A 55 1.33 -2.53 -1.85
N ALA A 56 2.60 -2.94 -1.93
CA ALA A 56 2.98 -4.34 -1.76
C ALA A 56 2.68 -4.88 -0.37
N CYS A 57 3.06 -4.14 0.69
CA CYS A 57 2.80 -4.55 2.07
C CYS A 57 1.30 -4.66 2.35
N THR A 58 0.49 -3.71 1.85
CA THR A 58 -0.97 -3.77 1.97
C THR A 58 -1.54 -4.96 1.20
N GLY A 59 -1.00 -5.26 0.01
CA GLY A 59 -1.38 -6.44 -0.76
C GLY A 59 -1.11 -7.76 -0.02
N LEU A 60 0.05 -7.86 0.64
CA LEU A 60 0.39 -9.00 1.50
C LEU A 60 -0.54 -9.12 2.70
N VAL A 61 -0.86 -8.02 3.39
CA VAL A 61 -1.81 -8.02 4.53
C VAL A 61 -3.18 -8.51 4.08
N CYS A 62 -3.69 -8.04 2.93
CA CYS A 62 -4.95 -8.50 2.36
C CYS A 62 -4.93 -10.00 2.02
N LEU A 63 -3.82 -10.49 1.44
CA LEU A 63 -3.68 -11.92 1.12
C LEU A 63 -3.63 -12.77 2.39
N PHE A 64 -2.86 -12.37 3.40
CA PHE A 64 -2.79 -13.10 4.68
C PHE A 64 -4.13 -13.07 5.41
N ALA A 65 -4.83 -11.93 5.41
CA ALA A 65 -6.19 -11.84 5.96
C ALA A 65 -7.17 -12.76 5.23
N SER A 66 -7.03 -12.90 3.91
CA SER A 66 -7.89 -13.80 3.12
C SER A 66 -7.60 -15.28 3.38
N ASP A 67 -6.40 -15.61 3.87
CA ASP A 67 -5.90 -16.98 4.05
C ASP A 67 -6.14 -17.59 5.44
N VAL A 68 -6.48 -16.80 6.45
CA VAL A 68 -6.71 -17.31 7.82
C VAL A 68 -8.21 -17.65 8.00
N PRO A 69 -8.61 -18.83 8.52
CA PRO A 69 -7.76 -19.88 9.09
C PRO A 69 -7.27 -20.94 8.08
N SER A 70 -7.65 -20.84 6.80
CA SER A 70 -7.15 -21.73 5.74
C SER A 70 -7.26 -21.04 4.38
N GLY A 71 -6.24 -21.20 3.52
CA GLY A 71 -6.26 -20.68 2.16
C GLY A 71 -5.04 -21.13 1.35
N PHE A 72 -4.70 -20.38 0.31
CA PHE A 72 -3.58 -20.64 -0.59
C PHE A 72 -2.25 -20.86 0.14
N TRP A 73 -1.88 -19.99 1.08
CA TRP A 73 -0.60 -20.10 1.80
C TRP A 73 -0.56 -21.32 2.69
N THR A 74 -1.67 -21.58 3.39
CA THR A 74 -1.83 -22.75 4.25
C THR A 74 -1.81 -24.05 3.44
N ALA A 75 -2.51 -24.11 2.31
CA ALA A 75 -2.66 -25.32 1.49
C ALA A 75 -1.47 -25.60 0.57
N ARG A 76 -0.88 -24.57 -0.03
CA ARG A 76 0.21 -24.72 -1.02
C ARG A 76 1.59 -24.76 -0.38
N TRP A 77 1.77 -24.08 0.74
CA TRP A 77 3.07 -23.87 1.39
C TRP A 77 3.12 -24.37 2.83
N GLY A 78 2.02 -24.89 3.38
CA GLY A 78 1.97 -25.43 4.74
C GLY A 78 2.17 -24.36 5.81
N VAL A 79 1.95 -23.08 5.49
CA VAL A 79 2.14 -21.99 6.44
C VAL A 79 1.05 -22.04 7.50
N GLU A 80 1.44 -22.12 8.77
CA GLU A 80 0.47 -22.14 9.87
C GLU A 80 -0.35 -20.83 9.92
N PRO A 81 -1.68 -20.90 10.06
CA PRO A 81 -2.53 -19.71 10.12
C PRO A 81 -2.13 -18.74 11.24
N ALA A 82 -1.65 -19.27 12.37
CA ALA A 82 -1.15 -18.49 13.49
C ALA A 82 0.07 -17.62 13.10
N LEU A 83 0.93 -18.10 12.20
CA LEU A 83 2.07 -17.34 11.70
C LEU A 83 1.61 -16.19 10.80
N LEU A 84 0.65 -16.45 9.92
CA LEU A 84 0.06 -15.41 9.07
C LEU A 84 -0.61 -14.32 9.92
N GLU A 85 -1.33 -14.71 10.96
CA GLU A 85 -1.98 -13.78 11.89
C GLU A 85 -0.95 -12.97 12.70
N ALA A 86 0.12 -13.61 13.17
CA ALA A 86 1.21 -12.97 13.89
C ALA A 86 1.97 -11.94 13.03
N VAL A 87 2.10 -12.17 11.72
CA VAL A 87 2.80 -11.29 10.77
C VAL A 87 1.88 -10.20 10.20
N ARG A 88 0.58 -10.48 10.05
CA ARG A 88 -0.41 -9.55 9.50
C ARG A 88 -0.50 -8.25 10.29
N ARG A 89 -0.58 -8.33 11.62
CA ARG A 89 -0.71 -7.15 12.49
C ARG A 89 0.51 -6.22 12.44
N PRO A 90 1.76 -6.70 12.61
CA PRO A 90 2.95 -5.88 12.42
C PRO A 90 3.07 -5.27 11.03
N LEU A 91 2.74 -6.01 9.97
CA LEU A 91 2.76 -5.47 8.60
C LEU A 91 1.73 -4.36 8.41
N GLY A 92 0.52 -4.54 8.95
CA GLY A 92 -0.50 -3.50 8.93
C GLY A 92 -0.04 -2.24 9.68
N TRP A 93 0.57 -2.40 10.86
CA TRP A 93 1.12 -1.26 11.59
C TRP A 93 2.25 -0.55 10.84
N LEU A 94 3.15 -1.31 10.21
CA LEU A 94 4.19 -0.75 9.35
C LEU A 94 3.61 0.04 8.19
N CYS A 95 2.53 -0.44 7.55
CA CYS A 95 1.80 0.31 6.52
C CYS A 95 1.26 1.64 7.03
N VAL A 96 0.64 1.67 8.22
CA VAL A 96 0.15 2.93 8.83
C VAL A 96 1.29 3.90 9.08
N CYS A 97 2.39 3.43 9.66
CA CYS A 97 3.56 4.26 9.95
C CYS A 97 4.20 4.83 8.66
N MET A 98 4.41 4.00 7.63
CA MET A 98 4.96 4.43 6.34
C MET A 98 4.08 5.50 5.69
N HIS A 99 2.75 5.33 5.74
CA HIS A 99 1.81 6.27 5.16
C HIS A 99 1.73 7.57 5.98
N GLY A 100 1.84 7.50 7.31
CA GLY A 100 1.96 8.68 8.17
C GLY A 100 3.21 9.51 7.85
N ILE A 101 4.36 8.85 7.67
CA ILE A 101 5.62 9.51 7.26
C ILE A 101 5.46 10.16 5.87
N GLU A 102 4.89 9.44 4.89
CA GLU A 102 4.64 9.96 3.55
C GLU A 102 3.81 11.25 3.59
N VAL A 103 2.76 11.29 4.40
CA VAL A 103 1.91 12.48 4.56
C VAL A 103 2.65 13.64 5.20
N CYS A 104 3.40 13.39 6.28
CA CYS A 104 4.19 14.42 6.96
C CYS A 104 5.20 15.04 6.00
N VAL A 105 5.88 14.20 5.21
CA VAL A 105 6.87 14.62 4.22
C VAL A 105 6.21 15.41 3.08
N LYS A 106 5.03 14.99 2.59
CA LYS A 106 4.24 15.74 1.59
C LYS A 106 3.73 17.08 2.14
N TYR A 107 3.30 17.14 3.41
CA TYR A 107 2.87 18.38 4.06
C TYR A 107 4.00 19.40 4.07
N ALA A 108 5.20 18.99 4.51
CA ALA A 108 6.38 19.85 4.55
C ALA A 108 6.80 20.34 3.15
N ALA A 109 6.66 19.50 2.12
CA ALA A 109 7.12 19.83 0.77
C ALA A 109 6.13 20.66 -0.07
N VAL A 110 4.81 20.49 0.09
CA VAL A 110 3.81 21.02 -0.85
C VAL A 110 2.82 22.00 -0.19
N GLY A 111 2.82 22.10 1.13
CA GLY A 111 1.94 22.99 1.89
C GLY A 111 0.49 22.50 2.02
N ALA A 112 -0.32 23.25 2.76
CA ALA A 112 -1.60 22.81 3.35
C ALA A 112 -2.70 22.36 2.35
N LYS A 113 -2.67 22.82 1.09
CA LYS A 113 -3.75 22.59 0.11
C LYS A 113 -3.72 21.20 -0.52
N VAL A 114 -2.53 20.65 -0.80
CA VAL A 114 -2.39 19.26 -1.30
C VAL A 114 -2.59 18.27 -0.16
N THR A 115 -2.38 18.71 1.07
CA THR A 115 -2.53 17.87 2.26
C THR A 115 -3.96 17.51 2.56
N GLN A 116 -4.97 18.36 2.33
CA GLN A 116 -6.35 18.00 2.67
C GLN A 116 -6.86 16.77 1.89
N ALA A 117 -6.56 16.69 0.60
CA ALA A 117 -6.91 15.52 -0.22
C ALA A 117 -6.07 14.28 0.13
N ALA A 118 -4.77 14.46 0.39
CA ALA A 118 -3.89 13.38 0.83
C ALA A 118 -4.29 12.84 2.21
N SER A 119 -4.53 13.72 3.19
CA SER A 119 -4.98 13.39 4.54
C SER A 119 -6.33 12.68 4.56
N GLY A 120 -7.27 13.06 3.69
CA GLY A 120 -8.54 12.34 3.54
C GLY A 120 -8.35 10.89 3.11
N ASN A 121 -7.52 10.65 2.09
CA ASN A 121 -7.19 9.28 1.66
C ASN A 121 -6.43 8.50 2.73
N VAL A 122 -5.58 9.16 3.52
CA VAL A 122 -4.79 8.51 4.57
C VAL A 122 -5.62 8.15 5.79
N VAL A 123 -6.55 9.01 6.21
CA VAL A 123 -7.49 8.69 7.28
C VAL A 123 -8.38 7.53 6.84
N LEU A 124 -8.90 7.56 5.60
CA LEU A 124 -9.73 6.49 5.09
C LEU A 124 -8.95 5.16 4.98
N ALA A 125 -7.76 5.18 4.38
CA ALA A 125 -6.90 4.01 4.24
C ALA A 125 -6.46 3.47 5.61
N GLY A 126 -6.12 4.36 6.55
CA GLY A 126 -5.79 4.01 7.94
C GLY A 126 -6.96 3.38 8.67
N CYS A 127 -8.18 3.94 8.57
CA CYS A 127 -9.39 3.37 9.17
C CYS A 127 -9.74 2.01 8.55
N ILE A 128 -9.63 1.84 7.23
CA ILE A 128 -9.86 0.56 6.55
C ILE A 128 -8.81 -0.48 7.00
N LEU A 129 -7.55 -0.07 7.14
CA LEU A 129 -6.49 -0.96 7.60
C LEU A 129 -6.69 -1.35 9.07
N VAL A 130 -7.09 -0.42 9.94
CA VAL A 130 -7.42 -0.70 11.34
C VAL A 130 -8.63 -1.64 11.43
N ALA A 131 -9.68 -1.41 10.64
CA ALA A 131 -10.82 -2.32 10.56
C ALA A 131 -10.38 -3.73 10.14
N LEU A 132 -9.51 -3.83 9.13
CA LEU A 132 -8.90 -5.09 8.70
C LEU A 132 -7.98 -5.73 9.75
N LEU A 133 -7.51 -5.01 10.77
CA LEU A 133 -6.69 -5.56 11.86
C LEU A 133 -7.50 -5.96 13.09
N LEU A 134 -8.72 -5.43 13.25
CA LEU A 134 -9.65 -5.72 14.34
C LEU A 134 -10.59 -6.91 14.04
N GLU A 135 -10.77 -7.29 12.76
CA GLU A 135 -11.41 -8.54 12.33
C GLU A 135 -10.51 -9.78 12.52
#